data_AF-B6BMB4-F1
#
_entry.id   AF-B6BMB4-F1
#
_cell.length_a   1.000
_cell.length_b   1.000
_cell.length_c   1.000
_cell.angle_alpha   90.00
_cell.angle_beta   90.00
_cell.angle_gamma   90.00
#
_symmetry.space_group_name_H-M   'P 1'
#
loop_
_entity.id
_entity.type
_entity.pdbx_description
1 polymer ?
#
loop_
_entity_poly.entity_id
_entity_poly.type
_entity_poly.pdbx_seq_one_letter_code
_entity_poly.pdbx_strand_id
1 'polypeptide(L)'
;MKKVLLTGVMSLALSVSSLSAYDLKSNMLLLNAELREVQQSFISSDKKGVKDSIQRFAKHANDLLGNQKKFEQMLPKDKQNKSNEAVMSAQIIAHNVQIILDAVENKYNQSGKLRREESQRAYTYIEHACFRCHNIVRDEN
;
A
#
# COMPACT_ATOMS: atom_id res chain seq x y z
N MET A 1 -4.12 38.70 47.12
CA MET A 1 -3.65 38.43 45.76
C MET A 1 -3.33 36.95 45.66
N LYS A 2 -3.89 36.28 44.65
CA LYS A 2 -4.09 34.83 44.58
C LYS A 2 -2.77 34.07 44.37
N LYS A 3 -2.58 33.03 45.18
CA LYS A 3 -1.55 31.99 45.03
C LYS A 3 -1.80 31.22 43.73
N VAL A 4 -1.02 31.48 42.68
CA VAL A 4 -0.88 30.57 41.53
C VAL A 4 0.55 30.68 41.03
N LEU A 5 1.44 29.92 41.65
CA LEU A 5 2.81 29.70 41.18
C LEU A 5 3.21 28.32 41.69
N LEU A 6 3.80 27.51 40.81
CA LEU A 6 4.22 26.12 40.99
C LEU A 6 3.17 25.02 40.73
N THR A 7 2.72 24.88 39.49
CA THR A 7 2.45 23.55 38.88
C THR A 7 2.46 23.70 37.37
N GLY A 8 3.61 23.54 36.72
CA GLY A 8 3.65 23.73 35.27
C GLY A 8 5.00 23.47 34.60
N VAL A 9 5.75 22.43 34.99
CA VAL A 9 6.93 21.97 34.23
C VAL A 9 7.03 20.44 34.20
N MET A 10 5.90 19.72 34.20
CA MET A 10 5.90 18.25 34.23
C MET A 10 5.01 17.66 33.13
N SER A 11 5.19 18.13 31.90
CA SER A 11 4.42 17.62 30.74
C SER A 11 5.22 17.47 29.45
N LEU A 12 6.53 17.74 29.44
CA LEU A 12 7.38 17.54 28.25
C LEU A 12 8.23 16.27 28.31
N ALA A 13 7.68 15.23 28.95
CA ALA A 13 8.20 13.87 28.87
C ALA A 13 7.22 12.97 28.08
N LEU A 14 6.55 13.51 27.06
CA LEU A 14 6.06 12.70 25.95
C LEU A 14 7.26 12.26 25.12
N SER A 15 7.99 11.31 25.71
CA SER A 15 8.38 10.08 25.05
C SER A 15 8.27 10.16 23.53
N VAL A 16 9.41 10.47 22.91
CA VAL A 16 9.84 9.86 21.65
C VAL A 16 9.89 8.34 21.83
N SER A 17 8.73 7.72 22.08
CA SER A 17 8.55 6.29 21.91
C SER A 17 8.69 6.06 20.41
N SER A 18 9.90 5.61 20.04
CA SER A 18 10.27 4.87 18.84
C SER A 18 9.28 4.96 17.69
N LEU A 19 9.76 5.35 16.50
CA LEU A 19 9.17 4.98 15.21
C LEU A 19 8.89 3.46 15.17
N SER A 20 7.79 3.02 15.77
CA SER A 20 7.16 1.77 15.47
C SER A 20 6.56 2.02 14.10
N ALA A 21 7.33 1.73 13.05
CA ALA A 21 6.74 1.45 11.76
C ALA A 21 5.48 0.61 12.02
N TYR A 22 4.34 1.06 11.48
CA TYR A 22 3.03 0.47 11.74
C TYR A 22 3.09 -1.07 11.74
N ASP A 23 2.25 -1.72 12.55
CA ASP A 23 2.15 -3.19 12.50
C ASP A 23 1.61 -3.68 11.15
N LEU A 24 1.74 -4.98 10.87
CA LEU A 24 1.33 -5.56 9.59
C LEU A 24 -0.14 -5.23 9.26
N LYS A 25 -1.02 -5.31 10.27
CA LYS A 25 -2.45 -5.07 10.11
C LYS A 25 -2.73 -3.64 9.66
N SER A 26 -2.11 -2.66 10.31
CA SER A 26 -2.30 -1.24 10.03
C SER A 26 -1.77 -0.87 8.64
N ASN A 27 -0.62 -1.41 8.23
CA ASN A 27 -0.13 -1.21 6.86
C ASN A 27 -1.07 -1.83 5.82
N MET A 28 -1.61 -3.02 6.07
CA MET A 28 -2.56 -3.65 5.13
C MET A 28 -3.87 -2.89 5.02
N LEU A 29 -4.36 -2.28 6.10
CA LEU A 29 -5.52 -1.39 6.07
C LEU A 29 -5.24 -0.13 5.26
N LEU A 30 -4.04 0.46 5.39
CA LEU A 30 -3.59 1.58 4.56
C LEU A 30 -3.59 1.20 3.07
N LEU A 31 -2.97 0.07 2.71
CA LEU A 31 -2.94 -0.40 1.31
C LEU A 31 -4.35 -0.62 0.74
N ASN A 32 -5.26 -1.20 1.52
CA ASN A 32 -6.66 -1.37 1.10
C ASN A 32 -7.38 -0.02 0.92
N ALA A 33 -7.15 0.96 1.79
CA ALA A 33 -7.74 2.28 1.65
C ALA A 33 -7.22 3.01 0.39
N GLU A 34 -5.92 2.96 0.14
CA GLU A 34 -5.32 3.59 -1.05
C GLU A 34 -5.76 2.89 -2.34
N LEU A 35 -5.87 1.56 -2.35
CA LEU A 35 -6.35 0.83 -3.53
C LEU A 35 -7.83 1.16 -3.84
N ARG A 36 -8.66 1.35 -2.81
CA ARG A 36 -10.05 1.83 -2.99
C ARG A 36 -10.11 3.23 -3.59
N GLU A 37 -9.18 4.11 -3.23
CA GLU A 37 -9.09 5.45 -3.82
C GLU A 37 -8.76 5.40 -5.32
N VAL A 38 -7.88 4.48 -5.74
CA VAL A 38 -7.62 4.21 -7.16
C VAL A 38 -8.91 3.81 -7.88
N GLN A 39 -9.66 2.87 -7.29
CA GLN A 39 -10.93 2.41 -7.86
C GLN A 39 -11.96 3.54 -8.00
N GLN A 40 -12.10 4.38 -6.97
CA GLN A 40 -12.98 5.56 -6.99
C GLN A 40 -12.56 6.56 -8.07
N SER A 41 -11.26 6.76 -8.25
CA SER A 41 -10.71 7.62 -9.30
C SER A 41 -11.00 7.07 -10.70
N PHE A 42 -10.95 5.75 -10.90
CA PHE A 42 -11.39 5.13 -12.15
C PHE A 42 -12.88 5.36 -12.43
N ILE A 43 -13.75 5.17 -11.44
CA ILE A 43 -15.21 5.33 -11.58
C ILE A 43 -15.58 6.77 -11.95
N SER A 44 -14.94 7.74 -11.30
CA SER A 44 -15.16 9.17 -11.53
C SER A 44 -14.42 9.70 -12.77
N SER A 45 -13.67 8.85 -13.48
CA SER A 45 -12.79 9.25 -14.60
C SER A 45 -11.77 10.32 -14.23
N ASP A 46 -11.38 10.42 -12.96
CA ASP A 46 -10.34 11.33 -12.49
C ASP A 46 -8.95 10.77 -12.80
N LYS A 47 -8.40 11.18 -13.94
CA LYS A 47 -7.06 10.79 -14.41
C LYS A 47 -5.95 11.17 -13.41
N LYS A 48 -6.05 12.35 -12.79
CA LYS A 48 -5.03 12.82 -11.84
C LYS A 48 -5.15 12.04 -10.54
N GLY A 49 -6.37 11.83 -10.06
CA GLY A 49 -6.68 10.95 -8.93
C GLY A 49 -6.10 9.54 -9.11
N VAL A 50 -6.30 8.92 -10.28
CA VAL A 50 -5.71 7.60 -10.59
C VAL A 50 -4.19 7.64 -10.47
N LYS A 51 -3.53 8.63 -11.09
CA LYS A 51 -2.06 8.75 -11.04
C LYS A 51 -1.53 8.91 -9.61
N ASP A 52 -2.11 9.85 -8.86
CA ASP A 52 -1.59 10.20 -7.55
C ASP A 52 -1.84 9.07 -6.54
N SER A 53 -3.04 8.47 -6.57
CA SER A 53 -3.39 7.35 -5.68
C SER A 53 -2.60 6.08 -5.99
N ILE A 54 -2.42 5.72 -7.27
CA ILE A 54 -1.69 4.50 -7.63
C ILE A 54 -0.20 4.63 -7.29
N GLN A 55 0.38 5.82 -7.40
CA GLN A 55 1.79 6.05 -7.01
C GLN A 55 1.99 5.95 -5.50
N ARG A 56 1.08 6.51 -4.69
CA ARG A 56 1.16 6.34 -3.23
C ARG A 56 1.00 4.89 -2.82
N PHE A 57 -0.02 4.20 -3.35
CA PHE A 57 -0.23 2.78 -3.12
C PHE A 57 1.03 1.97 -3.46
N ALA A 58 1.63 2.21 -4.64
CA ALA A 58 2.83 1.52 -5.09
C ALA A 58 4.02 1.70 -4.12
N LYS A 59 4.22 2.94 -3.65
CA LYS A 59 5.27 3.25 -2.70
C LYS A 59 5.08 2.46 -1.40
N HIS A 60 3.90 2.53 -0.79
CA HIS A 60 3.62 1.82 0.46
C HIS A 60 3.64 0.30 0.29
N ALA A 61 3.12 -0.21 -0.84
CA ALA A 61 3.16 -1.63 -1.15
C ALA A 61 4.61 -2.13 -1.25
N ASN A 62 5.49 -1.38 -1.94
CA ASN A 62 6.90 -1.73 -2.03
C ASN A 62 7.62 -1.62 -0.67
N ASP A 63 7.37 -0.56 0.11
CA ASP A 63 7.99 -0.35 1.42
C ASP A 63 7.63 -1.45 2.45
N LEU A 64 6.44 -2.05 2.29
CA LEU A 64 5.95 -3.15 3.12
C LEU A 64 6.37 -4.54 2.60
N LEU A 65 6.18 -4.79 1.30
CA LEU A 65 6.23 -6.12 0.70
C LEU A 65 7.53 -6.40 -0.07
N GLY A 66 8.23 -5.35 -0.50
CA GLY A 66 9.43 -5.47 -1.34
C GLY A 66 10.69 -5.93 -0.58
N ASN A 67 10.67 -5.95 0.75
CA ASN A 67 11.75 -6.46 1.58
C ASN A 67 11.31 -7.71 2.33
N GLN A 68 11.70 -8.88 1.82
CA GLN A 68 11.32 -10.18 2.38
C GLN A 68 11.64 -10.29 3.87
N LYS A 69 12.87 -9.95 4.27
CA LYS A 69 13.33 -10.09 5.66
C LYS A 69 12.53 -9.21 6.61
N LYS A 70 12.22 -7.98 6.20
CA LYS A 70 11.38 -7.06 6.99
C LYS A 70 9.96 -7.61 7.12
N PHE A 71 9.39 -8.13 6.03
CA PHE A 71 8.04 -8.70 6.05
C PHE A 71 7.95 -9.98 6.88
N GLU A 72 8.95 -10.87 6.77
CA GLU A 72 9.10 -12.09 7.56
C GLU A 72 9.03 -11.80 9.06
N GLN A 73 9.71 -10.75 9.52
CA GLN A 73 9.69 -10.33 10.92
C GLN A 73 8.32 -9.85 11.41
N MET A 74 7.42 -9.49 10.49
CA MET A 74 6.05 -9.07 10.80
C MET A 74 5.06 -10.23 10.79
N LEU A 75 5.46 -11.43 10.34
CA LEU A 75 4.62 -12.62 10.30
C LEU A 75 4.69 -13.43 11.60
N PRO A 76 3.61 -14.15 11.95
CA PRO A 76 3.66 -15.21 12.95
C PRO A 76 4.77 -16.23 12.63
N LYS A 77 5.40 -16.81 13.66
CA LYS A 77 6.56 -17.70 13.51
C LYS A 77 6.33 -18.86 12.55
N ASP A 78 5.15 -19.46 12.61
CA ASP A 78 4.69 -20.57 11.77
C ASP A 78 4.45 -20.19 10.29
N LYS A 79 4.49 -18.89 9.98
CA LYS A 79 4.20 -18.35 8.64
C LYS A 79 5.39 -17.65 7.98
N GLN A 80 6.52 -17.53 8.68
CA GLN A 80 7.71 -16.82 8.21
C GLN A 80 8.29 -17.40 6.92
N ASN A 81 8.17 -18.72 6.72
CA ASN A 81 8.57 -19.41 5.50
C ASN A 81 7.75 -19.00 4.25
N LYS A 82 6.57 -18.40 4.43
CA LYS A 82 5.71 -17.89 3.35
C LYS A 82 6.04 -16.43 2.96
N SER A 83 7.10 -15.84 3.51
CA SER A 83 7.47 -14.42 3.31
C SER A 83 7.89 -14.07 1.88
N ASN A 84 8.40 -15.03 1.11
CA ASN A 84 8.75 -14.87 -0.31
C ASN A 84 7.54 -14.46 -1.17
N GLU A 85 6.32 -14.86 -0.75
CA GLU A 85 5.07 -14.51 -1.42
C GLU A 85 4.82 -13.00 -1.45
N ALA A 86 5.25 -12.28 -0.40
CA ALA A 86 5.11 -10.83 -0.34
C ALA A 86 5.95 -10.15 -1.43
N VAL A 87 7.20 -10.58 -1.63
CA VAL A 87 8.08 -10.00 -2.66
C VAL A 87 7.55 -10.28 -4.05
N MET A 88 7.05 -11.50 -4.31
CA MET A 88 6.43 -11.82 -5.60
C MET A 88 5.20 -10.94 -5.86
N SER A 89 4.34 -10.76 -4.86
CA SER A 89 3.19 -9.84 -4.99
C SER A 89 3.65 -8.40 -5.19
N ALA A 90 4.70 -7.93 -4.51
CA ALA A 90 5.25 -6.58 -4.71
C ALA A 90 5.72 -6.36 -6.16
N GLN A 91 6.36 -7.36 -6.77
CA GLN A 91 6.81 -7.29 -8.17
C GLN A 91 5.65 -7.24 -9.15
N ILE A 92 4.62 -8.09 -8.95
CA ILE A 92 3.41 -8.09 -9.78
C ILE A 92 2.69 -6.74 -9.66
N ILE A 93 2.59 -6.20 -8.44
CA ILE A 93 2.01 -4.88 -8.18
C ILE A 93 2.79 -3.82 -8.94
N ALA A 94 4.12 -3.73 -8.76
CA ALA A 94 4.96 -2.73 -9.40
C ALA A 94 4.83 -2.75 -10.94
N HIS A 95 4.82 -3.96 -11.53
CA HIS A 95 4.63 -4.12 -12.96
C HIS A 95 3.30 -3.55 -13.44
N ASN A 96 2.20 -3.88 -12.77
CA ASN A 96 0.86 -3.42 -13.14
C ASN A 96 0.63 -1.93 -12.85
N VAL A 97 1.26 -1.39 -11.80
CA VAL A 97 1.29 0.07 -11.58
C VAL A 97 1.92 0.78 -12.77
N GLN A 98 3.03 0.26 -13.31
CA GLN A 98 3.66 0.89 -14.47
C GLN A 98 2.75 0.87 -15.70
N ILE A 99 1.99 -0.22 -15.92
CA ILE A 99 1.01 -0.29 -17.02
C ILE A 99 -0.07 0.79 -16.84
N ILE A 100 -0.59 0.96 -15.62
CA ILE A 100 -1.58 2.01 -15.31
C ILE A 100 -0.99 3.40 -15.61
N LEU A 101 0.24 3.67 -15.15
CA LEU A 101 0.91 4.95 -15.37
C LEU A 101 1.17 5.23 -16.86
N ASP A 102 1.68 4.26 -17.60
CA ASP A 102 1.91 4.37 -19.04
C ASP A 102 0.59 4.68 -19.80
N ALA A 103 -0.51 4.01 -19.42
CA ALA A 103 -1.83 4.22 -20.01
C ALA A 103 -2.44 5.58 -19.63
N VAL A 104 -2.28 6.02 -18.38
CA VAL A 104 -2.66 7.36 -17.94
C VAL A 104 -1.89 8.41 -18.74
N GLU A 105 -0.57 8.29 -18.86
CA GLU A 105 0.29 9.25 -19.54
C GLU A 105 0.17 9.23 -21.08
N ASN A 106 -0.59 8.28 -21.64
CA ASN A 106 -0.72 8.08 -23.08
C ASN A 106 0.64 7.86 -23.76
N LYS A 107 1.54 7.14 -23.09
CA LYS A 107 2.91 6.88 -23.55
C LYS A 107 2.98 6.28 -24.95
N TYR A 108 2.00 5.44 -25.32
CA TYR A 108 1.95 4.73 -26.60
C TYR A 108 0.99 5.36 -27.64
N ASN A 109 0.54 6.60 -27.41
CA ASN A 109 -0.38 7.33 -28.30
C ASN A 109 -1.65 6.54 -28.70
N GLN A 110 -2.34 5.98 -27.70
CA GLN A 110 -3.50 5.12 -27.85
C GLN A 110 -4.81 5.87 -27.59
N SER A 111 -5.92 5.33 -28.14
CA SER A 111 -7.25 5.86 -27.90
C SER A 111 -7.61 5.87 -26.40
N GLY A 112 -8.45 6.82 -25.97
CA GLY A 112 -8.89 6.89 -24.57
C GLY A 112 -9.62 5.64 -24.08
N LYS A 113 -10.35 4.94 -24.97
CA LYS A 113 -11.01 3.66 -24.65
C LYS A 113 -9.98 2.59 -24.30
N LEU A 114 -9.00 2.36 -25.18
CA LEU A 114 -7.98 1.32 -24.99
C LEU A 114 -7.17 1.59 -23.71
N ARG A 115 -6.77 2.84 -23.48
CA ARG A 115 -6.01 3.21 -22.27
C ARG A 115 -6.78 2.92 -20.99
N ARG A 116 -8.09 3.21 -20.96
CA ARG A 116 -8.94 2.90 -19.81
C ARG A 116 -9.03 1.40 -19.58
N GLU A 117 -9.34 0.63 -20.63
CA GLU A 117 -9.44 -0.84 -20.56
C GLU A 117 -8.14 -1.46 -20.05
N GLU A 118 -6.98 -1.03 -20.57
CA GLU A 118 -5.67 -1.55 -20.14
C GLU A 118 -5.34 -1.17 -18.69
N SER A 119 -5.60 0.09 -18.29
CA SER A 119 -5.39 0.51 -16.91
C SER A 119 -6.29 -0.25 -15.91
N GLN A 120 -7.55 -0.50 -16.27
CA GLN A 120 -8.50 -1.23 -15.43
C GLN A 120 -8.14 -2.72 -15.37
N ARG A 121 -7.69 -3.32 -16.48
CA ARG A 121 -7.18 -4.69 -16.50
C ARG A 121 -5.96 -4.83 -15.58
N ALA A 122 -4.99 -3.93 -15.69
CA ALA A 122 -3.82 -3.91 -14.81
C ALA A 122 -4.21 -3.77 -13.32
N TYR A 123 -5.20 -2.94 -13.00
CA TYR A 123 -5.76 -2.83 -11.65
C TYR A 123 -6.31 -4.18 -11.14
N THR A 124 -7.01 -4.96 -11.95
CA THR A 124 -7.49 -6.29 -11.52
C THR A 124 -6.36 -7.28 -11.24
N TYR A 125 -5.22 -7.17 -11.94
CA TYR A 125 -4.04 -7.99 -11.63
C TYR A 125 -3.37 -7.59 -10.30
N ILE A 126 -3.45 -6.31 -9.90
CA ILE A 126 -3.05 -5.86 -8.57
C ILE A 126 -3.94 -6.51 -7.50
N GLU A 127 -5.26 -6.48 -7.68
CA GLU A 127 -6.21 -7.13 -6.76
C GLU A 127 -5.92 -8.63 -6.64
N HIS A 128 -5.72 -9.30 -7.77
CA HIS A 128 -5.36 -10.71 -7.80
C HIS A 128 -4.06 -11.01 -7.04
N ALA A 129 -3.02 -10.15 -7.18
CA ALA A 129 -1.78 -10.30 -6.43
C ALA A 129 -1.99 -10.17 -4.91
N CYS A 130 -2.91 -9.31 -4.49
CA CYS A 130 -3.32 -9.17 -3.09
C CYS A 130 -4.02 -10.44 -2.59
N PHE A 131 -5.00 -10.95 -3.35
CA PHE A 131 -5.72 -12.18 -3.00
C PHE A 131 -4.81 -13.39 -2.93
N ARG A 132 -3.90 -13.56 -3.90
CA ARG A 132 -2.94 -14.66 -3.90
C ARG A 132 -2.07 -14.67 -2.64
N CYS A 133 -1.47 -13.53 -2.28
CA CYS A 133 -0.66 -13.42 -1.06
C CYS A 133 -1.50 -13.71 0.19
N HIS A 134 -2.71 -13.14 0.28
CA HIS A 134 -3.60 -13.40 1.42
C HIS A 134 -3.96 -14.87 1.54
N ASN A 135 -4.31 -15.54 0.44
CA ASN A 135 -4.69 -16.95 0.48
C ASN A 135 -3.52 -17.85 0.88
N ILE A 136 -2.28 -17.53 0.50
CA ILE A 136 -1.11 -18.36 0.88
C ILE A 136 -0.68 -18.06 2.32
N VAL A 137 -0.47 -16.79 2.65
CA VAL A 137 0.08 -16.40 3.96
C VAL A 137 -0.95 -16.59 5.08
N ARG A 138 -2.26 -16.42 4.80
CA ARG A 138 -3.30 -16.61 5.80
C ARG A 138 -3.82 -18.05 5.88
N ASP A 139 -3.40 -18.93 4.98
CA ASP A 139 -3.70 -20.36 5.08
C ASP A 139 -3.29 -20.91 6.45
N GLU A 140 -4.15 -21.75 7.00
CA GLU A 140 -3.97 -22.42 8.30
C GLU A 140 -3.32 -23.80 8.15
N ASN A 141 -3.16 -24.27 6.91
CA ASN A 141 -2.51 -25.53 6.55
C ASN A 141 -1.01 -25.36 6.24
#